data_AF-A0A1C5F3U5-F1
#
_entry.id   AF-A0A1C5F3U5-F1
#
_cell.length_a   1.000
_cell.length_b   1.000
_cell.length_c   1.000
_cell.angle_alpha   90.00
_cell.angle_beta   90.00
_cell.angle_gamma   90.00
#
_symmetry.space_group_name_H-M   'P 1'
#
loop_
_entity.id
_entity.type
_entity.pdbx_description
1 polymer ?
#
loop_
_entity_poly.entity_id
_entity_poly.type
_entity_poly.pdbx_seq_one_letter_code
_entity_poly.pdbx_strand_id
1 'polypeptide(L)'
;MPRNSRRPRSLGSSRSPGSPRSLRDPDPLAPNSRRISGGLLDPRQLVTSFPGALRKLDPRTMFHNPVMFVVEVGAVLTTLSAIKNPSVFAWVITVWLWLTTVFANLSEAVAEGRGKAQAETLRRTKTDTMARRLPSSWRPGTQEPAEEQVSATQLRLGDHVVVEAGQIIPGDGDVVEGVASVDESAITGESAPVIRESGGDRSAVTGGTKVLSDRIVVRITSKPGETFIDRMIALVEGAARQKTPNEIALNILLASLTIVFLIAVVTLQPFALFAHAEQSIVILVALVVALIPTTIGALLSAIGIAGMDRLVQRN
;
A
#
# COMPACT_ATOMS: atom_id res chain seq x y z
N MET A 1 55.54 -42.66 -54.21
CA MET A 1 55.28 -41.56 -53.25
C MET A 1 55.24 -42.14 -51.83
N PRO A 2 55.83 -41.48 -50.83
CA PRO A 2 56.44 -42.18 -49.69
C PRO A 2 55.82 -41.88 -48.32
N ARG A 3 56.24 -42.71 -47.35
CA ARG A 3 56.57 -42.38 -45.95
C ARG A 3 55.46 -42.22 -44.91
N ASN A 4 55.20 -43.35 -44.25
CA ASN A 4 54.97 -43.44 -42.81
C ASN A 4 56.31 -43.24 -42.06
N SER A 5 56.40 -42.32 -41.08
CA SER A 5 57.61 -42.16 -40.25
C SER A 5 57.37 -41.54 -38.87
N ARG A 6 57.76 -42.32 -37.84
CA ARG A 6 58.52 -41.93 -36.62
C ARG A 6 57.84 -41.15 -35.47
N ARG A 7 57.76 -41.82 -34.31
CA ARG A 7 57.99 -41.28 -32.93
C ARG A 7 59.49 -40.91 -32.74
N PRO A 8 59.98 -40.09 -31.76
CA PRO A 8 59.72 -40.18 -30.28
C PRO A 8 59.87 -38.91 -29.38
N ARG A 9 59.52 -39.04 -28.07
CA ARG A 9 60.05 -38.43 -26.79
C ARG A 9 60.24 -36.87 -26.70
N SER A 10 60.14 -36.11 -25.61
CA SER A 10 60.03 -36.23 -24.12
C SER A 10 59.93 -34.77 -23.57
N LEU A 11 59.25 -34.39 -22.46
CA LEU A 11 59.75 -34.31 -21.06
C LEU A 11 58.76 -33.48 -20.21
N GLY A 12 58.66 -33.79 -18.90
CA GLY A 12 58.19 -32.88 -17.83
C GLY A 12 56.80 -33.21 -17.24
N SER A 13 56.66 -34.13 -16.27
CA SER A 13 56.58 -33.88 -14.80
C SER A 13 55.71 -32.66 -14.42
N SER A 14 54.58 -32.79 -13.74
CA SER A 14 54.52 -33.17 -12.33
C SER A 14 53.10 -33.60 -11.91
N ARG A 15 53.03 -34.66 -11.11
CA ARG A 15 51.93 -34.88 -10.17
C ARG A 15 52.16 -33.94 -8.99
N SER A 16 51.09 -33.34 -8.46
CA SER A 16 51.04 -33.08 -7.03
C SER A 16 49.62 -33.34 -6.47
N PRO A 17 49.49 -33.92 -5.27
CA PRO A 17 48.24 -34.45 -4.72
C PRO A 17 47.60 -33.55 -3.65
N GLY A 18 46.29 -33.67 -3.50
CA GLY A 18 45.58 -33.72 -2.21
C GLY A 18 45.58 -32.49 -1.29
N SER A 19 44.38 -31.92 -1.07
CA SER A 19 43.69 -31.69 0.23
C SER A 19 42.78 -30.45 0.15
N PRO A 20 41.83 -30.23 1.10
CA PRO A 20 40.79 -31.15 1.53
C PRO A 20 39.37 -30.49 1.55
N ARG A 21 38.36 -31.32 1.77
CA ARG A 21 36.93 -31.01 2.03
C ARG A 21 36.71 -29.72 2.86
N SER A 22 35.86 -28.82 2.38
CA SER A 22 35.19 -27.84 3.24
C SER A 22 33.86 -28.42 3.74
N LEU A 23 33.82 -28.63 5.05
CA LEU A 23 32.58 -28.67 5.83
C LEU A 23 31.89 -27.31 5.66
N ARG A 24 30.65 -27.31 5.18
CA ARG A 24 29.72 -26.21 5.45
C ARG A 24 28.59 -26.77 6.28
N ASP A 25 28.71 -26.59 7.59
CA ASP A 25 27.55 -26.50 8.45
C ASP A 25 26.73 -25.26 8.02
N PRO A 26 25.39 -25.33 8.03
CA PRO A 26 24.55 -24.18 7.74
C PRO A 26 24.50 -23.22 8.95
N ASP A 27 24.77 -21.93 8.71
CA ASP A 27 24.65 -20.84 9.69
C ASP A 27 23.25 -20.79 10.34
N PRO A 28 23.11 -20.72 11.68
CA PRO A 28 21.81 -20.73 12.36
C PRO A 28 21.10 -19.36 12.51
N LEU A 29 21.46 -18.31 11.76
CA LEU A 29 20.97 -16.94 12.04
C LEU A 29 20.51 -16.16 10.80
N ALA A 30 19.77 -16.80 9.88
CA ALA A 30 18.92 -16.06 8.96
C ALA A 30 17.56 -15.80 9.64
N PRO A 31 17.20 -14.56 10.02
CA PRO A 31 15.87 -14.26 10.49
C PRO A 31 14.88 -14.57 9.36
N ASN A 32 13.99 -15.54 9.60
CA ASN A 32 12.88 -15.87 8.74
C ASN A 32 12.11 -14.59 8.40
N SER A 33 12.32 -14.05 7.21
CA SER A 33 11.45 -13.04 6.64
C SER A 33 10.10 -13.71 6.42
N ARG A 34 9.23 -13.63 7.43
CA ARG A 34 7.82 -13.95 7.29
C ARG A 34 7.26 -12.97 6.26
N ARG A 35 7.37 -13.34 4.98
CA ARG A 35 6.52 -12.79 3.93
C ARG A 35 5.10 -12.97 4.43
N ILE A 36 4.46 -11.88 4.82
CA ILE A 36 3.05 -11.87 5.16
C ILE A 36 2.32 -12.16 3.85
N SER A 37 2.19 -13.45 3.54
CA SER A 37 1.32 -13.96 2.51
C SER A 37 -0.11 -13.78 3.00
N GLY A 38 -0.58 -12.54 3.02
CA GLY A 38 -1.99 -12.25 3.12
C GLY A 38 -2.67 -12.86 1.90
N GLY A 39 -3.36 -13.98 2.09
CA GLY A 39 -4.19 -14.57 1.06
C GLY A 39 -5.19 -13.54 0.53
N LEU A 40 -5.58 -13.67 -0.74
CA LEU A 40 -6.46 -12.73 -1.44
C LEU A 40 -7.77 -12.41 -0.69
N LEU A 41 -8.17 -13.30 0.23
CA LEU A 41 -9.38 -13.25 1.05
C LEU A 41 -9.03 -13.55 2.52
N ASP A 42 -8.49 -12.58 3.26
CA ASP A 42 -8.42 -12.69 4.72
C ASP A 42 -9.80 -12.37 5.31
N PRO A 43 -10.51 -13.34 5.93
CA PRO A 43 -11.84 -13.11 6.50
C PRO A 43 -11.84 -12.00 7.55
N ARG A 44 -10.71 -11.80 8.26
CA ARG A 44 -10.59 -10.73 9.25
C ARG A 44 -10.63 -9.36 8.57
N GLN A 45 -9.98 -9.19 7.41
CA GLN A 45 -9.99 -7.93 6.66
C GLN A 45 -11.38 -7.57 6.16
N LEU A 46 -12.16 -8.57 5.71
CA LEU A 46 -13.55 -8.36 5.29
C LEU A 46 -14.41 -7.85 6.47
N VAL A 47 -14.28 -8.48 7.63
CA VAL A 47 -15.03 -8.11 8.84
C VAL A 47 -14.63 -6.72 9.34
N THR A 48 -13.34 -6.38 9.35
CA THR A 48 -12.87 -5.06 9.80
C THR A 48 -13.28 -3.94 8.84
N SER A 49 -13.42 -4.24 7.53
CA SER A 49 -13.77 -3.25 6.50
C SER A 49 -15.29 -3.06 6.36
N PHE A 50 -16.09 -4.01 6.85
CA PHE A 50 -17.55 -4.00 6.73
C PHE A 50 -18.23 -2.75 7.31
N PRO A 51 -17.88 -2.25 8.53
CA PRO A 51 -18.42 -0.99 9.02
C PRO A 51 -18.08 0.21 8.12
N GLY A 52 -16.91 0.19 7.49
CA GLY A 52 -16.51 1.19 6.49
C GLY A 52 -17.38 1.14 5.25
N ALA A 53 -17.70 -0.06 4.77
CA ALA A 53 -18.59 -0.28 3.62
C ALA A 53 -20.00 0.28 3.86
N LEU A 54 -20.55 0.08 5.06
CA LEU A 54 -21.85 0.62 5.43
C LEU A 54 -21.86 2.15 5.54
N ARG A 55 -20.77 2.77 6.04
CA ARG A 55 -20.65 4.24 6.05
C ARG A 55 -20.62 4.85 4.65
N LYS A 56 -20.14 4.10 3.65
CA LYS A 56 -20.13 4.52 2.23
C LYS A 56 -21.50 4.41 1.54
N LEU A 57 -22.54 3.94 2.24
CA LEU A 57 -23.94 4.05 1.81
C LEU A 57 -24.53 5.44 2.13
N ASP A 58 -23.71 6.44 2.48
CA ASP A 58 -24.20 7.82 2.58
C ASP A 58 -24.39 8.36 1.14
N PRO A 59 -25.63 8.78 0.76
CA PRO A 59 -25.92 9.32 -0.58
C PRO A 59 -24.99 10.47 -0.99
N ARG A 60 -24.48 11.23 -0.02
CA ARG A 60 -23.54 12.34 -0.25
C ARG A 60 -22.20 11.85 -0.81
N THR A 61 -21.77 10.66 -0.41
CA THR A 61 -20.54 10.04 -0.89
C THR A 61 -20.74 9.33 -2.23
N MET A 62 -21.91 8.70 -2.41
CA MET A 62 -22.27 7.98 -3.63
C MET A 62 -22.43 8.88 -4.87
N PHE A 63 -22.74 10.18 -4.71
CA PHE A 63 -22.89 11.09 -5.85
C PHE A 63 -21.65 11.18 -6.76
N HIS A 64 -20.46 10.91 -6.23
CA HIS A 64 -19.22 10.86 -7.02
C HIS A 64 -19.04 9.55 -7.83
N ASN A 65 -19.93 8.57 -7.63
CA ASN A 65 -20.04 7.33 -8.38
C ASN A 65 -21.48 7.19 -8.94
N PRO A 66 -21.77 7.79 -10.11
CA PRO A 66 -23.15 7.90 -10.61
C PRO A 66 -23.81 6.55 -10.89
N VAL A 67 -23.02 5.53 -11.25
CA VAL A 67 -23.52 4.16 -11.47
C VAL A 67 -24.08 3.58 -10.17
N MET A 68 -23.27 3.58 -9.11
CA MET A 68 -23.68 2.99 -7.83
C MET A 68 -24.79 3.79 -7.16
N PHE A 69 -24.80 5.11 -7.34
CA PHE A 69 -25.89 5.98 -6.87
C PHE A 69 -27.26 5.57 -7.46
N VAL A 70 -27.33 5.25 -8.76
CA VAL A 70 -28.58 4.78 -9.38
C VAL A 70 -29.03 3.44 -8.78
N VAL A 71 -28.09 2.52 -8.50
CA VAL A 71 -28.41 1.24 -7.84
C VAL A 71 -28.94 1.47 -6.42
N GLU A 72 -28.33 2.39 -5.66
CA GLU A 72 -28.76 2.76 -4.31
C GLU A 72 -30.16 3.36 -4.30
N VAL A 73 -30.42 4.34 -5.18
CA VAL A 73 -31.77 4.91 -5.35
C VAL A 73 -32.77 3.82 -5.73
N GLY A 74 -32.40 2.91 -6.63
CA GLY A 74 -33.20 1.75 -6.99
C GLY A 74 -33.50 0.82 -5.80
N ALA A 75 -32.51 0.55 -4.95
CA ALA A 75 -32.66 -0.25 -3.73
C ALA A 75 -33.65 0.42 -2.75
N VAL A 76 -33.57 1.74 -2.59
CA VAL A 76 -34.51 2.51 -1.77
C VAL A 76 -35.94 2.46 -2.36
N LEU A 77 -36.09 2.70 -3.65
CA LEU A 77 -37.39 2.67 -4.33
C LEU A 77 -38.05 1.28 -4.25
N THR A 78 -37.28 0.22 -4.45
CA THR A 78 -37.75 -1.17 -4.34
C THR A 78 -38.10 -1.54 -2.91
N THR A 79 -37.34 -1.05 -1.92
CA THR A 79 -37.68 -1.19 -0.49
C THR A 79 -39.03 -0.53 -0.18
N LEU A 80 -39.25 0.70 -0.63
CA LEU A 80 -40.53 1.40 -0.44
C LEU A 80 -41.68 0.65 -1.14
N SER A 81 -41.45 0.11 -2.34
CA SER A 81 -42.44 -0.68 -3.05
C SER A 81 -42.74 -2.00 -2.37
N ALA A 82 -41.73 -2.70 -1.82
CA ALA A 82 -41.88 -3.97 -1.13
C ALA A 82 -42.61 -3.81 0.22
N ILE A 83 -42.46 -2.66 0.88
CA ILE A 83 -43.23 -2.33 2.08
C ILE A 83 -44.69 -2.06 1.73
N LYS A 84 -44.97 -1.31 0.65
CA LYS A 84 -46.33 -0.97 0.22
C LYS A 84 -47.10 -2.19 -0.31
N ASN A 85 -46.45 -2.98 -1.17
CA ASN A 85 -47.03 -4.16 -1.82
C ASN A 85 -46.10 -5.36 -1.60
N PRO A 86 -46.17 -6.00 -0.43
CA PRO A 86 -45.26 -7.08 -0.07
C PRO A 86 -45.46 -8.28 -0.98
N SER A 87 -44.39 -8.68 -1.65
CA SER A 87 -44.31 -9.93 -2.40
C SER A 87 -42.92 -10.54 -2.21
N VAL A 88 -42.85 -11.87 -2.27
CA VAL A 88 -41.57 -12.59 -2.19
C VAL A 88 -40.62 -12.09 -3.29
N PHE A 89 -41.15 -11.90 -4.50
CA PHE A 89 -40.39 -11.35 -5.62
C PHE A 89 -39.80 -9.97 -5.32
N ALA A 90 -40.59 -9.04 -4.80
CA ALA A 90 -40.11 -7.69 -4.46
C ALA A 90 -39.02 -7.71 -3.38
N TRP A 91 -39.19 -8.53 -2.34
CA TRP A 91 -38.18 -8.69 -1.29
C TRP A 91 -36.89 -9.32 -1.81
N VAL A 92 -36.97 -10.35 -2.66
CA VAL A 92 -35.78 -10.97 -3.27
C VAL A 92 -34.99 -9.95 -4.08
N ILE A 93 -35.64 -9.18 -4.95
CA ILE A 93 -34.98 -8.13 -5.74
C ILE A 93 -34.38 -7.07 -4.82
N THR A 94 -35.14 -6.56 -3.85
CA THR A 94 -34.69 -5.53 -2.91
C THR A 94 -33.44 -5.98 -2.14
N VAL A 95 -33.43 -7.21 -1.63
CA VAL A 95 -32.28 -7.79 -0.92
C VAL A 95 -31.06 -7.89 -1.83
N TRP A 96 -31.23 -8.34 -3.08
CA TRP A 96 -30.11 -8.41 -4.03
C TRP A 96 -29.55 -7.05 -4.41
N LEU A 97 -30.39 -6.01 -4.53
CA LEU A 97 -29.94 -4.65 -4.81
C LEU A 97 -29.12 -4.07 -3.63
N TRP A 98 -29.58 -4.28 -2.40
CA TRP A 98 -28.80 -3.92 -1.21
C TRP A 98 -27.50 -4.71 -1.10
N LEU A 99 -27.52 -6.01 -1.42
CA LEU A 99 -26.30 -6.81 -1.44
C LEU A 99 -25.30 -6.30 -2.49
N THR A 100 -25.79 -5.88 -3.66
CA THR A 100 -24.95 -5.32 -4.74
C THR A 100 -24.27 -4.02 -4.31
N THR A 101 -25.00 -3.10 -3.66
CA THR A 101 -24.44 -1.84 -3.16
C THR A 101 -23.45 -2.07 -2.03
N VAL A 102 -23.79 -2.94 -1.07
CA VAL A 102 -22.88 -3.31 0.03
C VAL A 102 -21.60 -3.97 -0.50
N PHE A 103 -21.71 -4.89 -1.47
CA PHE A 103 -20.56 -5.57 -2.04
C PHE A 103 -19.60 -4.63 -2.77
N ALA A 104 -20.15 -3.67 -3.52
CA ALA A 104 -19.36 -2.62 -4.18
C ALA A 104 -18.59 -1.79 -3.15
N ASN A 105 -19.30 -1.28 -2.13
CA ASN A 105 -18.69 -0.47 -1.07
C ASN A 105 -17.68 -1.26 -0.24
N LEU A 106 -17.91 -2.55 -0.04
CA LEU A 106 -16.99 -3.44 0.66
C LEU A 106 -15.71 -3.65 -0.13
N SER A 107 -15.80 -3.84 -1.45
CA SER A 107 -14.63 -3.97 -2.32
C SER A 107 -13.73 -2.74 -2.24
N GLU A 108 -14.32 -1.55 -2.23
CA GLU A 108 -13.58 -0.29 -2.05
C GLU A 108 -13.00 -0.15 -0.64
N ALA A 109 -13.77 -0.46 0.41
CA ALA A 109 -13.32 -0.37 1.80
C ALA A 109 -12.17 -1.34 2.10
N VAL A 110 -12.19 -2.55 1.52
CA VAL A 110 -11.11 -3.54 1.65
C VAL A 110 -9.83 -3.04 0.97
N ALA A 111 -9.96 -2.45 -0.23
CA ALA A 111 -8.80 -1.89 -0.94
C ALA A 111 -8.15 -0.75 -0.13
N GLU A 112 -8.95 0.17 0.41
CA GLU A 112 -8.45 1.26 1.28
C GLU A 112 -7.87 0.74 2.61
N GLY A 113 -8.50 -0.28 3.20
CA GLY A 113 -8.08 -0.86 4.48
C GLY A 113 -6.68 -1.45 4.42
N ARG A 114 -6.30 -2.05 3.29
CA ARG A 114 -4.94 -2.57 3.07
C ARG A 114 -3.89 -1.46 3.06
N GLY A 115 -4.14 -0.38 2.31
CA GLY A 115 -3.25 0.79 2.30
C GLY A 115 -3.09 1.38 3.71
N LYS A 116 -4.21 1.63 4.41
CA LYS A 116 -4.18 2.17 5.78
C LYS A 116 -3.41 1.28 6.76
N ALA A 117 -3.54 -0.03 6.66
CA ALA A 117 -2.81 -0.96 7.53
C ALA A 117 -1.28 -0.91 7.33
N GLN A 118 -0.83 -0.73 6.10
CA GLN A 118 0.59 -0.58 5.79
C GLN A 118 1.14 0.77 6.31
N ALA A 119 0.39 1.86 6.11
CA ALA A 119 0.74 3.18 6.64
C ALA A 119 0.82 3.18 8.18
N GLU A 120 -0.14 2.54 8.85
CA GLU A 120 -0.15 2.41 10.30
C GLU A 120 1.08 1.65 10.82
N THR A 121 1.52 0.62 10.10
CA THR A 121 2.74 -0.12 10.46
C THR A 121 3.98 0.77 10.39
N LEU A 122 4.12 1.58 9.32
CA LEU A 122 5.21 2.56 9.19
C LEU A 122 5.14 3.64 10.27
N ARG A 123 3.93 4.11 10.61
CA ARG A 123 3.71 5.13 11.65
C ARG A 123 4.08 4.62 13.06
N ARG A 124 3.79 3.36 13.37
CA ARG A 124 4.18 2.74 14.65
C ARG A 124 5.68 2.66 14.81
N THR A 125 6.41 2.22 13.78
CA THR A 125 7.88 2.19 13.80
C THR A 125 8.47 3.57 14.15
N LYS A 126 7.91 4.64 13.59
CA LYS A 126 8.32 6.01 13.93
C LYS A 126 7.99 6.42 15.37
N THR A 127 6.80 6.07 15.86
CA THR A 127 6.31 6.53 17.17
C THR A 127 7.02 5.84 18.33
N ASP A 128 7.40 4.57 18.17
CA ASP A 128 8.04 3.78 19.22
C ASP A 128 9.55 4.05 19.34
N THR A 129 10.14 4.81 18.41
CA THR A 129 11.58 5.08 18.40
C THR A 129 11.93 6.23 19.34
N MET A 130 12.75 5.93 20.35
CA MET A 130 13.34 6.93 21.24
C MET A 130 14.65 7.46 20.66
N ALA A 131 14.84 8.77 20.72
CA ALA A 131 16.03 9.47 20.27
C ALA A 131 16.85 9.97 21.46
N ARG A 132 18.18 9.84 21.37
CA ARG A 132 19.14 10.42 22.33
C ARG A 132 19.62 11.75 21.78
N ARG A 133 18.93 12.83 22.13
CA ARG A 133 19.22 14.18 21.63
C ARG A 133 20.33 14.83 22.45
N LEU A 134 21.24 15.50 21.76
CA LEU A 134 22.31 16.30 22.35
C LEU A 134 21.84 17.74 22.58
N PRO A 135 22.45 18.48 23.52
CA PRO A 135 22.09 19.85 23.82
C PRO A 135 22.41 20.72 22.61
N SER A 136 21.66 21.81 22.41
CA SER A 136 21.88 22.74 21.29
C SER A 136 23.27 23.39 21.28
N SER A 137 23.97 23.39 22.42
CA SER A 137 25.35 23.88 22.55
C SER A 137 26.42 22.86 22.14
N TRP A 138 26.04 21.63 21.81
CA TRP A 138 26.96 20.58 21.41
C TRP A 138 27.76 20.94 20.16
N ARG A 139 29.01 20.48 20.10
CA ARG A 139 29.89 20.61 18.94
C ARG A 139 30.63 19.31 18.68
N PRO A 140 31.04 19.03 17.42
CA PRO A 140 31.85 17.87 17.11
C PRO A 140 33.11 17.79 17.97
N GLY A 141 33.40 16.61 18.52
CA GLY A 141 34.55 16.37 19.41
C GLY A 141 34.31 16.72 20.88
N THR A 142 33.08 17.07 21.28
CA THR A 142 32.73 17.22 22.71
C THR A 142 32.80 15.86 23.39
N GLN A 143 33.63 15.73 24.43
CA GLN A 143 33.72 14.52 25.25
C GLN A 143 32.53 14.43 26.21
N GLU A 144 31.91 13.25 26.32
CA GLU A 144 30.78 12.94 27.22
C GLU A 144 29.68 14.00 27.24
N PRO A 145 29.04 14.30 26.09
CA PRO A 145 27.97 15.28 26.07
C PRO A 145 26.74 14.76 26.83
N ALA A 146 26.05 15.63 27.57
CA ALA A 146 24.80 15.28 28.24
C ALA A 146 23.74 14.91 27.20
N GLU A 147 23.05 13.79 27.38
CA GLU A 147 22.05 13.29 26.45
C GLU A 147 20.64 13.37 27.05
N GLU A 148 19.67 13.79 26.24
CA GLU A 148 18.26 13.83 26.59
C GLU A 148 17.49 12.78 25.77
N GLN A 149 16.74 11.92 26.44
CA GLN A 149 15.85 10.99 25.74
C GLN A 149 14.54 11.69 25.37
N VAL A 150 14.28 11.79 24.06
CA VAL A 150 13.06 12.38 23.50
C VAL A 150 12.42 11.42 22.51
N SER A 151 11.12 11.52 22.28
CA SER A 151 10.48 10.77 21.19
C SER A 151 11.03 11.25 19.84
N ALA A 152 11.21 10.34 18.87
CA ALA A 152 11.56 10.71 17.50
C ALA A 152 10.59 11.73 16.89
N THR A 153 9.32 11.72 17.31
CA THR A 153 8.31 12.71 16.86
C THR A 153 8.53 14.13 17.36
N GLN A 154 9.38 14.32 18.38
CA GLN A 154 9.71 15.63 18.95
C GLN A 154 10.97 16.25 18.34
N LEU A 155 11.71 15.50 17.51
CA LEU A 155 12.90 15.99 16.83
C LEU A 155 12.56 17.10 15.85
N ARG A 156 13.43 18.11 15.81
CA ARG A 156 13.31 19.27 14.92
C ARG A 156 14.53 19.38 14.02
N LEU A 157 14.36 20.15 12.95
CA LEU A 157 15.45 20.51 12.04
C LEU A 157 16.63 21.10 12.82
N GLY A 158 17.81 20.53 12.63
CA GLY A 158 19.05 20.97 13.28
C GLY A 158 19.35 20.31 14.64
N ASP A 159 18.43 19.49 15.18
CA ASP A 159 18.73 18.68 16.37
C ASP A 159 19.87 17.69 16.07
N HIS A 160 20.71 17.42 17.07
CA HIS A 160 21.77 16.43 16.99
C HIS A 160 21.40 15.23 17.82
N VAL A 161 21.50 14.02 17.25
CA VAL A 161 21.14 12.77 17.93
C VAL A 161 22.30 11.78 17.87
N VAL A 162 22.55 11.11 18.99
CA VAL A 162 23.51 10.02 19.08
C VAL A 162 22.82 8.72 18.72
N VAL A 163 23.45 7.94 17.84
CA VAL A 163 22.99 6.60 17.46
C VAL A 163 24.18 5.64 17.55
N GLU A 164 24.00 4.56 18.30
CA GLU A 164 25.01 3.51 18.51
C GLU A 164 24.61 2.21 17.83
N ALA A 165 25.58 1.31 17.65
CA ALA A 165 25.37 -0.03 17.13
C ALA A 165 24.17 -0.74 17.81
N GLY A 166 23.28 -1.27 16.98
CA GLY A 166 22.04 -1.91 17.40
C GLY A 166 20.81 -0.99 17.47
N GLN A 167 21.00 0.34 17.42
CA GLN A 167 19.92 1.32 17.50
C GLN A 167 19.37 1.70 16.11
N ILE A 168 18.13 2.20 16.11
CA ILE A 168 17.45 2.70 14.92
C ILE A 168 17.73 4.21 14.80
N ILE A 169 18.00 4.69 13.59
CA ILE A 169 18.15 6.12 13.32
C ILE A 169 16.78 6.79 13.46
N PRO A 170 16.58 7.75 14.38
CA PRO A 170 15.25 8.24 14.74
C PRO A 170 14.65 9.24 13.71
N GLY A 171 15.45 9.78 12.80
CA GLY A 171 14.99 10.70 11.76
C GLY A 171 16.02 10.91 10.66
N ASP A 172 15.59 11.45 9.52
CA ASP A 172 16.48 11.72 8.39
C ASP A 172 17.46 12.85 8.72
N GLY A 173 18.71 12.67 8.30
CA GLY A 173 19.77 13.58 8.66
C GLY A 173 21.09 13.33 7.94
N ASP A 174 22.10 14.09 8.33
CA ASP A 174 23.49 13.88 7.91
C ASP A 174 24.34 13.47 9.11
N VAL A 175 25.24 12.52 8.93
CA VAL A 175 26.29 12.20 9.90
C VAL A 175 27.25 13.37 9.98
N VAL A 176 27.39 13.95 11.17
CA VAL A 176 28.30 15.08 11.45
C VAL A 176 29.51 14.67 12.29
N GLU A 177 29.45 13.51 12.94
CA GLU A 177 30.59 12.92 13.65
C GLU A 177 30.51 11.39 13.60
N GLY A 178 31.66 10.75 13.36
CA GLY A 178 31.81 9.29 13.35
C GLY A 178 31.65 8.65 11.98
N VAL A 179 31.83 7.33 11.97
CA VAL A 179 31.68 6.42 10.83
C VAL A 179 30.95 5.19 11.36
N ALA A 180 29.94 4.72 10.63
CA ALA A 180 29.22 3.50 10.97
C ALA A 180 28.72 2.77 9.72
N SER A 181 28.53 1.46 9.85
CA SER A 181 27.75 0.68 8.89
C SER A 181 26.26 0.73 9.24
N VAL A 182 25.41 0.94 8.24
CA VAL A 182 23.96 1.07 8.38
C VAL A 182 23.26 0.03 7.51
N ASP A 183 22.27 -0.64 8.10
CA ASP A 183 21.34 -1.53 7.43
C ASP A 183 20.14 -0.72 6.91
N GLU A 184 20.10 -0.53 5.59
CA GLU A 184 19.02 0.16 4.89
C GLU A 184 17.97 -0.80 4.32
N SER A 185 18.02 -2.09 4.67
CA SER A 185 17.13 -3.12 4.10
C SER A 185 15.63 -2.85 4.31
N ALA A 186 15.28 -2.14 5.38
CA ALA A 186 13.90 -1.72 5.64
C ALA A 186 13.36 -0.74 4.58
N ILE A 187 14.25 -0.03 3.87
CA ILE A 187 13.91 1.02 2.92
C ILE A 187 14.27 0.62 1.48
N THR A 188 15.47 0.09 1.26
CA THR A 188 15.98 -0.25 -0.09
C THR A 188 15.75 -1.71 -0.47
N GLY A 189 15.40 -2.57 0.49
CA GLY A 189 15.28 -4.01 0.28
C GLY A 189 16.61 -4.75 0.08
N GLU A 190 17.74 -4.04 0.06
CA GLU A 190 19.07 -4.64 -0.05
C GLU A 190 19.64 -4.94 1.34
N SER A 191 20.08 -6.19 1.57
CA SER A 191 20.61 -6.62 2.86
C SER A 191 22.11 -6.30 3.07
N ALA A 192 22.76 -5.65 2.10
CA ALA A 192 24.17 -5.31 2.21
C ALA A 192 24.34 -4.02 3.04
N PRO A 193 25.15 -4.03 4.12
CA PRO A 193 25.40 -2.83 4.91
C PRO A 193 26.09 -1.73 4.09
N VAL A 194 25.66 -0.49 4.29
CA VAL A 194 26.24 0.70 3.65
C VAL A 194 27.01 1.52 4.68
N ILE A 195 28.22 1.95 4.34
CA ILE A 195 29.05 2.79 5.22
C ILE A 195 28.61 4.25 5.11
N ARG A 196 28.36 4.87 6.26
CA ARG A 196 27.98 6.28 6.41
C ARG A 196 29.02 6.98 7.27
N GLU A 197 29.50 8.14 6.81
CA GLU A 197 30.61 8.86 7.42
C GLU A 197 30.42 10.38 7.45
N SER A 198 30.99 11.03 8.46
CA SER A 198 30.99 12.48 8.55
C SER A 198 31.89 13.16 7.50
N GLY A 199 31.43 14.28 6.94
CA GLY A 199 32.29 15.18 6.15
C GLY A 199 32.49 14.80 4.67
N GLY A 200 31.74 13.81 4.16
CA GLY A 200 31.77 13.42 2.74
C GLY A 200 30.37 13.22 2.13
N ASP A 201 30.36 12.74 0.89
CA ASP A 201 29.13 12.48 0.10
C ASP A 201 28.27 11.32 0.65
N ARG A 202 28.82 10.54 1.59
CA ARG A 202 28.15 9.39 2.24
C ARG A 202 27.59 9.73 3.62
N SER A 203 27.39 11.00 3.93
CA SER A 203 26.89 11.46 5.23
C SER A 203 25.37 11.30 5.40
N ALA A 204 24.59 11.31 4.32
CA ALA A 204 23.14 11.22 4.40
C ALA A 204 22.67 9.87 4.97
N VAL A 205 21.77 9.91 5.95
CA VAL A 205 21.12 8.74 6.58
C VAL A 205 19.61 8.89 6.62
N THR A 206 18.92 7.76 6.55
CA THR A 206 17.44 7.72 6.53
C THR A 206 16.91 7.22 7.86
N GLY A 207 15.91 7.89 8.42
CA GLY A 207 15.22 7.45 9.62
C GLY A 207 14.54 6.09 9.43
N GLY A 208 14.55 5.26 10.48
CA GLY A 208 14.04 3.89 10.46
C GLY A 208 15.06 2.83 10.01
N THR A 209 16.24 3.23 9.54
CA THR A 209 17.37 2.32 9.26
C THR A 209 18.14 1.99 10.53
N LYS A 210 18.87 0.88 10.55
CA LYS A 210 19.55 0.38 11.76
C LYS A 210 21.06 0.56 11.68
N VAL A 211 21.66 1.15 12.70
CA VAL A 211 23.13 1.22 12.82
C VAL A 211 23.65 -0.14 13.26
N LEU A 212 24.62 -0.69 12.53
CA LEU A 212 25.20 -2.02 12.78
C LEU A 212 26.54 -1.94 13.52
N SER A 213 27.34 -0.90 13.29
CA SER A 213 28.66 -0.74 13.91
C SER A 213 28.86 0.67 14.43
N ASP A 214 29.74 0.79 15.43
CA ASP A 214 30.28 2.05 15.94
C ASP A 214 29.20 3.02 16.47
N ARG A 215 29.59 4.29 16.63
CA ARG A 215 28.76 5.38 17.13
C ARG A 215 28.84 6.55 16.17
N ILE A 216 27.68 7.10 15.82
CA ILE A 216 27.55 8.28 14.95
C ILE A 216 26.69 9.36 15.62
N VAL A 217 26.98 10.61 15.29
CA VAL A 217 26.11 11.75 15.60
C VAL A 217 25.47 12.22 14.31
N VAL A 218 24.14 12.23 14.30
CA VAL A 218 23.32 12.61 13.15
C VAL A 218 22.68 13.96 13.43
N ARG A 219 22.82 14.91 12.49
CA ARG A 219 22.10 16.17 12.50
C ARG A 219 20.84 16.04 11.67
N ILE A 220 19.68 16.29 12.27
CA ILE A 220 18.38 16.16 11.61
C ILE A 220 18.23 17.22 10.51
N THR A 221 17.95 16.78 9.28
CA THR A 221 17.80 17.65 8.09
C THR A 221 16.37 17.75 7.59
N SER A 222 15.47 16.90 8.07
CA SER A 222 14.06 16.90 7.66
C SER A 222 13.14 17.46 8.74
N LYS A 223 12.11 18.20 8.32
CA LYS A 223 11.05 18.69 9.22
C LYS A 223 10.05 17.57 9.52
N PRO A 224 9.33 17.64 10.66
CA PRO A 224 8.19 16.76 10.90
C PRO A 224 7.18 16.84 9.75
N GLY A 225 6.80 15.69 9.18
CA GLY A 225 5.90 15.61 8.01
C GLY A 225 6.63 15.55 6.66
N GLU A 226 7.93 15.82 6.63
CA GLU A 226 8.75 15.78 5.41
C GLU A 226 9.77 14.64 5.42
N THR A 227 9.82 13.79 6.46
CA THR A 227 10.75 12.65 6.51
C THR A 227 10.42 11.60 5.44
N PHE A 228 11.37 10.73 5.12
CA PHE A 228 11.20 9.64 4.16
C PHE A 228 10.02 8.76 4.54
N ILE A 229 9.92 8.37 5.82
CA ILE A 229 8.79 7.61 6.35
C ILE A 229 7.48 8.40 6.23
N ASP A 230 7.47 9.72 6.51
CA ASP A 230 6.26 10.53 6.32
C ASP A 230 5.84 10.62 4.85
N ARG A 231 6.80 10.69 3.91
CA ARG A 231 6.52 10.63 2.47
C ARG A 231 5.98 9.26 2.06
N MET A 232 6.51 8.17 2.60
CA MET A 232 5.95 6.83 2.38
C MET A 232 4.53 6.72 2.95
N ILE A 233 4.30 7.18 4.18
CA ILE A 233 2.97 7.23 4.80
C ILE A 233 2.02 8.05 3.93
N ALA A 234 2.45 9.23 3.46
CA ALA A 234 1.64 10.06 2.57
C ALA A 234 1.32 9.35 1.24
N LEU A 235 2.28 8.64 0.64
CA LEU A 235 2.05 7.85 -0.58
C LEU A 235 1.05 6.71 -0.35
N VAL A 236 1.12 6.03 0.80
CA VAL A 236 0.28 4.88 1.16
C VAL A 236 -1.11 5.29 1.67
N GLU A 237 -1.20 6.34 2.50
CA GLU A 237 -2.46 6.97 2.94
C GLU A 237 -3.16 7.71 1.78
N GLY A 238 -2.51 7.79 0.61
CA GLY A 238 -3.08 8.30 -0.62
C GLY A 238 -3.23 9.82 -0.58
N ALA A 239 -2.17 10.53 -0.19
CA ALA A 239 -2.05 11.98 -0.25
C ALA A 239 -2.59 12.45 -1.61
N ALA A 240 -3.83 12.96 -1.56
CA ALA A 240 -4.60 13.44 -2.69
C ALA A 240 -4.52 12.52 -3.93
N ARG A 241 -4.92 11.24 -3.83
CA ARG A 241 -5.14 10.44 -5.04
C ARG A 241 -6.19 11.14 -5.89
N GLN A 242 -5.73 11.84 -6.92
CA GLN A 242 -6.58 12.28 -8.00
C GLN A 242 -6.90 11.05 -8.85
N LYS A 243 -8.16 10.92 -9.26
CA LYS A 243 -8.56 9.90 -10.22
C LYS A 243 -7.65 10.02 -11.44
N THR A 244 -7.08 8.91 -11.89
CA THR A 244 -6.21 8.94 -13.08
C THR A 244 -7.02 9.41 -14.30
N PRO A 245 -6.41 10.02 -15.33
CA PRO A 245 -7.15 10.45 -16.52
C PRO A 245 -7.98 9.32 -17.14
N ASN A 246 -7.44 8.09 -17.12
CA ASN A 246 -8.16 6.91 -17.58
C ASN A 246 -9.37 6.55 -16.70
N GLU A 247 -9.27 6.67 -15.37
CA GLU A 247 -10.42 6.50 -14.47
C GLU A 247 -11.48 7.58 -14.65
N ILE A 248 -11.07 8.81 -14.94
CA ILE A 248 -12.00 9.91 -15.21
C ILE A 248 -12.75 9.63 -16.52
N ALA A 249 -12.02 9.30 -17.60
CA ALA A 249 -12.62 8.96 -18.89
C ALA A 249 -13.60 7.79 -18.78
N LEU A 250 -13.21 6.73 -18.06
CA LEU A 250 -14.09 5.59 -17.84
C LEU A 250 -15.33 5.97 -17.03
N ASN A 251 -15.20 6.76 -15.96
CA ASN A 251 -16.37 7.23 -15.20
C ASN A 251 -17.34 8.05 -16.06
N ILE A 252 -16.84 8.91 -16.96
CA ILE A 252 -17.67 9.68 -17.89
C ILE A 252 -18.43 8.75 -18.84
N LEU A 253 -17.76 7.73 -19.38
CA LEU A 253 -18.37 6.74 -20.26
C LEU A 253 -19.46 5.95 -19.53
N LEU A 254 -19.17 5.47 -18.32
CA LEU A 254 -20.11 4.70 -17.50
C LEU A 254 -21.32 5.55 -17.09
N ALA A 255 -21.10 6.82 -16.73
CA ALA A 255 -22.17 7.77 -16.42
C ALA A 255 -23.06 8.02 -17.65
N SER A 256 -22.46 8.21 -18.83
CA SER A 256 -23.18 8.42 -20.08
C SER A 256 -24.06 7.22 -20.43
N LEU A 257 -23.51 5.99 -20.35
CA LEU A 257 -24.28 4.76 -20.57
C LEU A 257 -25.40 4.59 -19.54
N THR A 258 -25.15 4.94 -18.29
CA THR A 258 -26.14 4.90 -17.22
C THR A 258 -27.33 5.81 -17.51
N ILE A 259 -27.07 7.04 -17.97
CA ILE A 259 -28.12 7.99 -18.37
C ILE A 259 -28.93 7.43 -19.54
N VAL A 260 -28.27 6.87 -20.55
CA VAL A 260 -28.94 6.26 -21.71
C VAL A 260 -29.88 5.12 -21.29
N PHE A 261 -29.40 4.18 -20.46
CA PHE A 261 -30.23 3.07 -19.98
C PHE A 261 -31.34 3.52 -19.05
N LEU A 262 -31.10 4.53 -18.20
CA LEU A 262 -32.12 5.10 -17.35
C LEU A 262 -33.26 5.70 -18.18
N ILE A 263 -32.93 6.53 -19.18
CA ILE A 263 -33.93 7.11 -20.10
C ILE A 263 -34.68 6.00 -20.83
N ALA A 264 -33.96 5.00 -21.36
CA ALA A 264 -34.56 3.89 -22.09
C ALA A 264 -35.59 3.11 -21.24
N VAL A 265 -35.29 2.83 -19.97
CA VAL A 265 -36.24 2.10 -19.11
C VAL A 265 -37.38 3.00 -18.62
N VAL A 266 -37.12 4.27 -18.33
CA VAL A 266 -38.19 5.21 -17.94
C VAL A 266 -39.20 5.39 -19.08
N THR A 267 -38.75 5.43 -20.34
CA THR A 267 -39.64 5.54 -21.51
C THR A 267 -40.39 4.25 -21.83
N LEU A 268 -39.96 3.09 -21.34
CA LEU A 268 -40.73 1.85 -21.47
C LEU A 268 -42.09 1.94 -20.76
N GLN A 269 -42.19 2.66 -19.64
CA GLN A 269 -43.44 2.69 -18.87
C GLN A 269 -44.60 3.37 -19.64
N PRO A 270 -44.43 4.54 -20.29
CA PRO A 270 -45.45 5.09 -21.19
C PRO A 270 -45.88 4.14 -22.31
N PHE A 271 -44.94 3.41 -22.93
CA PHE A 271 -45.29 2.43 -23.98
C PHE A 271 -46.04 1.22 -23.43
N ALA A 272 -45.64 0.74 -22.24
CA ALA A 272 -46.30 -0.33 -21.52
C ALA A 272 -47.74 0.05 -21.12
N LEU A 273 -47.94 1.29 -20.66
CA LEU A 273 -49.26 1.85 -20.37
C LEU A 273 -50.14 1.88 -21.63
N PHE A 274 -49.60 2.35 -22.75
CA PHE A 274 -50.31 2.36 -24.03
C PHE A 274 -50.69 0.95 -24.50
N ALA A 275 -49.85 -0.05 -24.24
CA ALA A 275 -50.09 -1.45 -24.57
C ALA A 275 -50.90 -2.23 -23.52
N HIS A 276 -51.42 -1.58 -22.47
CA HIS A 276 -52.10 -2.20 -21.33
C HIS A 276 -51.29 -3.28 -20.59
N ALA A 277 -49.96 -3.13 -20.57
CA ALA A 277 -49.01 -4.07 -19.99
C ALA A 277 -48.11 -3.36 -18.94
N GLU A 278 -48.72 -2.63 -18.01
CA GLU A 278 -48.00 -1.84 -16.99
C GLU A 278 -46.98 -2.66 -16.22
N GLN A 279 -45.79 -2.08 -16.03
CA GLN A 279 -44.72 -2.74 -15.29
C GLN A 279 -44.63 -2.19 -13.87
N SER A 280 -44.33 -3.09 -12.92
CA SER A 280 -44.06 -2.68 -11.55
C SER A 280 -42.74 -1.92 -11.45
N ILE A 281 -42.64 -0.99 -10.49
CA ILE A 281 -41.40 -0.26 -10.23
C ILE A 281 -40.23 -1.21 -9.90
N VAL A 282 -40.52 -2.37 -9.29
CA VAL A 282 -39.52 -3.40 -8.99
C VAL A 282 -38.91 -3.97 -10.28
N ILE A 283 -39.73 -4.27 -11.28
CA ILE A 283 -39.26 -4.79 -12.57
C ILE A 283 -38.45 -3.72 -13.31
N LEU A 284 -38.93 -2.48 -13.35
CA LEU A 284 -38.23 -1.38 -14.01
C LEU A 284 -36.86 -1.10 -13.36
N VAL A 285 -36.79 -1.07 -12.03
CA VAL A 285 -35.53 -0.88 -11.32
C VAL A 285 -34.59 -2.07 -11.55
N ALA A 286 -35.10 -3.31 -11.45
CA ALA A 286 -34.29 -4.51 -11.70
C ALA A 286 -33.70 -4.49 -13.13
N LEU A 287 -34.50 -4.07 -14.12
CA LEU A 287 -34.06 -3.94 -15.50
C LEU A 287 -32.98 -2.87 -15.66
N VAL A 288 -33.15 -1.68 -15.08
CA VAL A 288 -32.13 -0.61 -15.10
C VAL A 288 -30.81 -1.11 -14.52
N VAL A 289 -30.84 -1.74 -13.35
CA VAL A 289 -29.64 -2.21 -12.65
C VAL A 289 -28.96 -3.34 -13.42
N ALA A 290 -29.73 -4.21 -14.09
CA ALA A 290 -29.19 -5.28 -14.93
C ALA A 290 -28.50 -4.77 -16.21
N LEU A 291 -28.90 -3.60 -16.73
CA LEU A 291 -28.33 -3.01 -17.94
C LEU A 291 -27.12 -2.12 -17.66
N ILE A 292 -27.14 -1.38 -16.55
CA ILE A 292 -26.07 -0.47 -16.18
C ILE A 292 -24.78 -1.27 -15.90
N PRO A 293 -23.58 -0.74 -16.26
CA PRO A 293 -22.29 -1.40 -16.05
C PRO A 293 -21.84 -1.39 -14.57
N THR A 294 -22.64 -1.96 -13.68
CA THR A 294 -22.46 -1.97 -12.22
C THR A 294 -21.18 -2.66 -11.79
N THR A 295 -20.81 -3.77 -12.42
CA THR A 295 -19.57 -4.50 -12.13
C THR A 295 -18.33 -3.62 -12.27
N ILE A 296 -18.26 -2.84 -13.35
CA ILE A 296 -17.10 -1.98 -13.62
C ILE A 296 -17.16 -0.73 -12.72
N GLY A 297 -18.34 -0.11 -12.59
CA GLY A 297 -18.53 1.07 -11.74
C GLY A 297 -18.23 0.82 -10.27
N ALA A 298 -18.49 -0.40 -9.77
CA ALA A 298 -18.19 -0.82 -8.41
C ALA A 298 -16.70 -1.07 -8.17
N LEU A 299 -16.01 -1.67 -9.13
CA LEU A 299 -14.65 -2.18 -8.93
C LEU A 299 -13.54 -1.22 -9.36
N LEU A 300 -13.84 -0.21 -10.18
CA LEU A 300 -12.84 0.71 -10.73
C LEU A 300 -11.97 1.37 -9.65
N SER A 301 -12.60 1.91 -8.59
CA SER A 301 -11.88 2.53 -7.47
C SER A 301 -10.96 1.55 -6.76
N ALA A 302 -11.46 0.34 -6.47
CA ALA A 302 -10.73 -0.71 -5.77
C ALA A 302 -9.52 -1.21 -6.59
N ILE A 303 -9.68 -1.36 -7.91
CA ILE A 303 -8.61 -1.76 -8.83
C ILE A 303 -7.47 -0.75 -8.81
N GLY A 304 -7.76 0.54 -8.91
CA GLY A 304 -6.73 1.58 -8.88
C GLY A 304 -5.97 1.63 -7.56
N ILE A 305 -6.68 1.48 -6.42
CA ILE A 305 -6.06 1.44 -5.09
C ILE A 305 -5.15 0.20 -4.95
N ALA A 306 -5.63 -0.98 -5.33
CA ALA A 306 -4.86 -2.21 -5.27
C ALA A 306 -3.65 -2.21 -6.23
N GLY A 307 -3.74 -1.52 -7.37
CA GLY A 307 -2.63 -1.34 -8.29
C GLY A 307 -1.48 -0.53 -7.69
N MET A 308 -1.80 0.54 -6.96
CA MET A 308 -0.80 1.37 -6.29
C MET A 308 -0.08 0.65 -5.15
N ASP A 309 -0.82 -0.12 -4.34
CA ASP A 309 -0.23 -0.98 -3.29
C ASP A 309 0.85 -1.91 -3.86
N ARG A 310 0.60 -2.52 -5.02
CA ARG A 310 1.58 -3.38 -5.71
C ARG A 310 2.80 -2.63 -6.24
N LEU A 311 2.66 -1.37 -6.65
CA LEU A 311 3.78 -0.56 -7.11
C LEU A 311 4.71 -0.19 -5.95
N VAL A 312 4.15 0.15 -4.79
CA VAL A 312 4.92 0.46 -3.57
C VAL A 312 5.72 -0.76 -3.10
N GLN A 313 5.22 -1.98 -3.31
CA GLN A 313 5.92 -3.22 -2.93
C GLN A 313 7.09 -3.60 -3.85
N ARG A 314 7.32 -2.90 -4.96
CA ARG A 314 8.35 -3.22 -5.96
C ARG A 314 9.56 -2.27 -5.95
N ASN A 315 9.58 -1.32 -5.03
CA ASN A 315 10.75 -0.53 -4.67
C ASN A 315 11.18 -0.89 -3.25
#